data_AF-A0A803J513-F1
#
_entry.id   AF-A0A803J513-F1
#
_cell.length_a   1.000
_cell.length_b   1.000
_cell.length_c   1.000
_cell.angle_alpha   90.00
_cell.angle_beta   90.00
_cell.angle_gamma   90.00
#
_symmetry.space_group_name_H-M   'P 1'
#
loop_
_entity.id
_entity.type
_entity.pdbx_description
1 polymer ?
#
loop_
_entity_poly.entity_id
_entity_poly.type
_entity_poly.pdbx_seq_one_letter_code
_entity_poly.pdbx_strand_id
1 'polypeptide(L)'
;MMGRDVRAFAPVHRTKDISDLVIRMKNGIGSSKYKPVDYQQLRAETEAKKLASANIQIKIMKTQHAAKITKDQMLAKQHCQVWWREHRRLTENRSKIESELKSFLDEAGLRLPFFSDMNDLEQQLLEEREQFMSSTVQPIWQLQDDLKQRISELSYHLSHQSQMQNDFDPERIIEEVEFVKEQQQALIEQLSEEQEALEKELKDCEAQALFDSEDVPWALKEVPQVVQEAECPYADLKHSLIGEYQQFTEGYLAKLQEISQQAKEMDSNCSWSDEEHWILYFIINQHPQDLPNRRAIYIDMLSKHLPHKARQELVNHENLYYAHRFAKDQRAALLESWARYRKDFVLKAIMTMAEACSAYETEIILANDRKKQQEICTELNEKVMQWRAHQEEAARLESSIAAREREREKQRERQERERERTRRVDEKEKIQKYKAEKQQAWEELQKRDLQRLEQLRKIMAQQAEKDKERVVYRQQLLEKRLLEKKESAWLEEQEEEERQRRLEALRQQVAVIAEFDPVRMMGDTKASKARLGIGVEEEFLLQRPLFELHTYSEQQVNTFIYSQGK
;
A
#
# COMPACT_ATOMS: atom_id res chain seq x y z
N MET A 1 29.16 73.54 -2.99
CA MET A 1 29.94 74.29 -1.99
C MET A 1 29.37 75.71 -1.93
N MET A 2 28.66 76.04 -0.85
CA MET A 2 28.12 77.36 -0.55
C MET A 2 28.83 77.89 0.68
N GLY A 3 29.34 79.13 0.63
CA GLY A 3 29.91 79.81 1.78
C GLY A 3 30.89 80.91 1.39
N ARG A 4 30.41 82.16 1.31
CA ARG A 4 31.26 83.34 1.53
C ARG A 4 30.48 84.38 2.35
N ASP A 5 31.15 84.82 3.41
CA ASP A 5 30.74 85.81 4.41
C ASP A 5 30.28 87.15 3.83
N VAL A 6 29.15 87.66 4.32
CA VAL A 6 28.56 88.96 3.95
C VAL A 6 28.84 90.05 5.02
N ARG A 7 29.77 89.83 5.95
CA ARG A 7 29.99 90.74 7.10
C ARG A 7 31.03 91.86 6.92
N ALA A 8 31.45 92.18 5.69
CA ALA A 8 32.54 93.15 5.46
C ALA A 8 32.11 94.58 5.07
N PHE A 9 30.81 94.89 4.92
CA PHE A 9 30.38 96.21 4.43
C PHE A 9 29.54 96.97 5.47
N ALA A 10 30.20 97.53 6.47
CA ALA A 10 29.66 98.64 7.25
C ALA A 10 30.61 99.85 7.11
N PRO A 11 30.23 100.92 6.38
CA PRO A 11 31.10 102.08 6.26
C PRO A 11 30.96 102.98 7.50
N VAL A 12 31.99 102.98 8.33
CA VAL A 12 32.16 103.98 9.42
C VAL A 12 32.32 105.36 8.77
N HIS A 13 31.26 106.16 8.78
CA HIS A 13 31.26 107.53 8.25
C HIS A 13 32.01 108.47 9.19
N ARG A 14 33.20 108.95 8.77
CA ARG A 14 33.91 110.06 9.42
C ARG A 14 33.46 111.37 8.79
N THR A 15 32.74 112.19 9.54
CA THR A 15 32.22 113.51 9.11
C THR A 15 33.30 114.52 8.68
N LYS A 16 34.58 114.29 8.99
CA LYS A 16 35.71 115.12 8.52
C LYS A 16 35.99 114.97 7.01
N ASP A 17 35.60 113.88 6.37
CA ASP A 17 35.88 113.68 4.93
C ASP A 17 34.93 114.49 4.04
N ILE A 18 33.74 114.87 4.51
CA ILE A 18 32.76 115.62 3.72
C ILE A 18 33.19 117.09 3.58
N SER A 19 33.72 117.71 4.65
CA SER A 19 34.23 119.09 4.58
C SER A 19 35.39 119.20 3.59
N ASP A 20 36.32 118.23 3.61
CA ASP A 20 37.45 118.21 2.70
C ASP A 20 37.06 117.82 1.26
N LEU A 21 35.97 117.06 1.07
CA LEU A 21 35.41 116.74 -0.24
C LEU A 21 34.69 117.95 -0.85
N VAL A 22 33.93 118.71 -0.05
CA VAL A 22 33.24 119.93 -0.47
C VAL A 22 34.24 121.04 -0.83
N ILE A 23 35.34 121.18 -0.08
CA ILE A 23 36.43 122.12 -0.40
C ILE A 23 37.15 121.69 -1.70
N ARG A 24 37.37 120.38 -1.91
CA ARG A 24 37.97 119.85 -3.14
C ARG A 24 37.09 120.02 -4.39
N MET A 25 35.78 119.84 -4.24
CA MET A 25 34.81 120.01 -5.33
C MET A 25 34.64 121.49 -5.71
N LYS A 26 34.68 122.42 -4.75
CA LYS A 26 34.66 123.87 -5.00
C LYS A 26 35.91 124.39 -5.73
N ASN A 27 37.06 123.76 -5.49
CA ASN A 27 38.34 124.19 -6.07
C ASN A 27 38.74 123.40 -7.33
N GLY A 28 37.90 122.51 -7.85
CA GLY A 28 38.17 121.76 -9.09
C GLY A 28 39.35 120.79 -9.01
N ILE A 29 39.82 120.44 -7.81
CA ILE A 29 40.98 119.54 -7.63
C ILE A 29 40.46 118.11 -7.53
N GLY A 30 40.47 117.40 -8.65
CA GLY A 30 40.17 115.96 -8.71
C GLY A 30 41.14 115.13 -7.86
N SER A 31 40.63 114.07 -7.24
CA SER A 31 41.43 113.14 -6.43
C SER A 31 42.49 112.42 -7.28
N SER A 32 43.78 112.63 -7.00
CA SER A 32 44.91 111.94 -7.67
C SER A 32 45.03 110.44 -7.36
N LYS A 33 44.15 109.88 -6.51
CA LYS A 33 44.21 108.45 -6.12
C LYS A 33 43.62 107.47 -7.14
N TYR A 34 42.89 107.95 -8.14
CA TYR A 34 42.31 107.09 -9.17
C TYR A 34 42.90 107.48 -10.52
N LYS A 35 43.65 106.56 -11.12
CA LYS A 35 44.07 106.69 -12.52
C LYS A 35 42.80 106.73 -13.40
N PRO A 36 42.73 107.59 -14.42
CA PRO A 36 41.61 107.58 -15.35
C PRO A 36 41.47 106.18 -15.96
N VAL A 37 40.26 105.62 -15.93
CA VAL A 37 39.98 104.31 -16.52
C VAL A 37 40.11 104.46 -18.03
N ASP A 38 41.07 103.75 -18.62
CA ASP A 38 41.21 103.71 -20.07
C ASP A 38 40.10 102.84 -20.66
N TYR A 39 39.00 103.50 -21.01
CA TYR A 39 37.85 102.87 -21.64
C TYR A 39 38.18 102.26 -23.01
N GLN A 40 39.24 102.70 -23.69
CA GLN A 40 39.68 102.10 -24.95
C GLN A 40 40.37 100.76 -24.68
N GLN A 41 41.27 100.71 -23.68
CA GLN A 41 41.90 99.47 -23.26
C GLN A 41 40.86 98.45 -22.75
N LEU A 42 39.90 98.87 -21.93
CA LEU A 42 38.84 97.98 -21.43
C LEU A 42 37.95 97.46 -22.56
N ARG A 43 37.61 98.29 -23.55
CA ARG A 43 36.86 97.85 -24.75
C ARG A 43 37.66 96.85 -25.56
N ALA A 44 38.94 97.11 -25.80
CA ALA A 44 39.83 96.20 -26.52
C ALA A 44 39.97 94.85 -25.80
N GLU A 45 40.11 94.84 -24.46
CA GLU A 45 40.14 93.61 -23.66
C GLU A 45 38.80 92.87 -23.71
N THR A 46 37.68 93.58 -23.68
CA THR A 46 36.34 92.97 -23.77
C THR A 46 36.09 92.37 -25.16
N GLU A 47 36.48 93.06 -26.23
CA GLU A 47 36.41 92.56 -27.61
C GLU A 47 37.34 91.36 -27.81
N ALA A 48 38.57 91.40 -27.29
CA ALA A 48 39.48 90.27 -27.30
C ALA A 48 38.91 89.06 -26.55
N LYS A 49 38.24 89.26 -25.42
CA LYS A 49 37.54 88.18 -24.69
C LYS A 49 36.33 87.65 -25.46
N LYS A 50 35.56 88.50 -26.13
CA LYS A 50 34.44 88.09 -27.01
C LYS A 50 34.93 87.24 -28.19
N LEU A 51 36.02 87.65 -28.85
CA LEU A 51 36.66 86.88 -29.91
C LEU A 51 37.21 85.54 -29.39
N ALA A 52 37.84 85.54 -28.20
CA ALA A 52 38.30 84.32 -27.57
C ALA A 52 37.14 83.37 -27.23
N SER A 53 36.00 83.88 -26.72
CA SER A 53 34.81 83.05 -26.46
C SER A 53 34.18 82.51 -27.74
N ALA A 54 34.11 83.30 -28.82
CA ALA A 54 33.63 82.84 -30.12
C ALA A 54 34.54 81.72 -30.69
N ASN A 55 35.86 81.88 -30.55
CA ASN A 55 36.82 80.85 -30.95
C ASN A 55 36.67 79.56 -30.11
N ILE A 56 36.41 79.66 -28.81
CA ILE A 56 36.10 78.50 -27.96
C ILE A 56 34.80 77.83 -28.41
N GLN A 57 33.75 78.60 -28.72
CA GLN A 57 32.48 78.06 -29.20
C GLN A 57 32.64 77.33 -30.54
N ILE A 58 33.40 77.89 -31.49
CA ILE A 58 33.73 77.22 -32.76
C ILE A 58 34.50 75.92 -32.51
N LYS A 59 35.47 75.92 -31.59
CA LYS A 59 36.19 74.69 -31.20
C LYS A 59 35.24 73.65 -30.62
N ILE A 60 34.34 74.04 -29.71
CA ILE A 60 33.32 73.14 -29.14
C ILE A 60 32.47 72.54 -30.25
N MET A 61 31.94 73.34 -31.17
CA MET A 61 31.14 72.83 -32.29
C MET A 61 31.93 71.87 -33.19
N LYS A 62 33.19 72.17 -33.50
CA LYS A 62 34.06 71.26 -34.26
C LYS A 62 34.29 69.93 -33.52
N THR A 63 34.54 69.97 -32.21
CA THR A 63 34.72 68.74 -31.41
C THR A 63 33.44 67.92 -31.31
N GLN A 64 32.27 68.57 -31.15
CA GLN A 64 30.97 67.90 -31.13
C GLN A 64 30.65 67.25 -32.49
N HIS A 65 30.94 67.95 -33.59
CA HIS A 65 30.76 67.42 -34.94
C HIS A 65 31.68 66.22 -35.20
N ALA A 66 32.96 66.30 -34.83
CA ALA A 66 33.90 65.18 -34.94
C ALA A 66 33.43 63.98 -34.10
N ALA A 67 33.00 64.20 -32.85
CA ALA A 67 32.46 63.14 -31.99
C ALA A 67 31.21 62.49 -32.58
N LYS A 68 30.32 63.27 -33.20
CA LYS A 68 29.13 62.75 -33.91
C LYS A 68 29.54 61.86 -35.09
N ILE A 69 30.45 62.32 -35.94
CA ILE A 69 30.95 61.51 -37.08
C ILE A 69 31.57 60.19 -36.59
N THR A 70 32.42 60.24 -35.56
CA THR A 70 33.05 59.02 -35.02
C THR A 70 32.01 58.05 -34.48
N LYS A 71 30.96 58.55 -33.80
CA LYS A 71 29.85 57.73 -33.33
C LYS A 71 29.08 57.10 -34.50
N ASP A 72 28.75 57.88 -35.52
CA ASP A 72 28.00 57.41 -36.69
C ASP A 72 28.81 56.37 -37.48
N GLN A 73 30.12 56.57 -37.63
CA GLN A 73 31.03 55.60 -38.24
C GLN A 73 31.12 54.29 -37.44
N MET A 74 31.14 54.38 -36.11
CA MET A 74 31.15 53.20 -35.24
C MET A 74 29.83 52.42 -35.36
N LEU A 75 28.69 53.11 -35.37
CA LEU A 75 27.37 52.50 -35.58
C LEU A 75 27.27 51.85 -36.97
N ALA A 76 27.74 52.52 -38.02
CA ALA A 76 27.76 51.95 -39.37
C ALA A 76 28.55 50.64 -39.42
N LYS A 77 29.72 50.58 -38.78
CA LYS A 77 30.51 49.34 -38.67
C LYS A 77 29.75 48.23 -37.94
N GLN A 78 29.02 48.57 -36.87
CA GLN A 78 28.19 47.60 -36.14
C GLN A 78 27.04 47.08 -37.01
N HIS A 79 26.35 47.95 -37.75
CA HIS A 79 25.30 47.55 -38.69
C HIS A 79 25.82 46.66 -39.81
N CYS A 80 26.95 47.01 -40.42
CA CYS A 80 27.61 46.16 -41.42
C CYS A 80 27.95 44.78 -40.83
N GLN A 81 28.44 44.71 -39.59
CA GLN A 81 28.76 43.44 -38.94
C GLN A 81 27.51 42.58 -38.70
N VAL A 82 26.40 43.19 -38.25
CA VAL A 82 25.12 42.49 -38.10
C VAL A 82 24.67 41.94 -39.45
N TRP A 83 24.68 42.78 -40.49
CA TRP A 83 24.28 42.39 -41.83
C TRP A 83 25.13 41.26 -42.41
N TRP A 84 26.45 41.31 -42.25
CA TRP A 84 27.34 40.22 -42.69
C TRP A 84 27.06 38.89 -42.00
N ARG A 85 26.80 38.91 -40.69
CA ARG A 85 26.44 37.72 -39.92
C ARG A 85 25.09 37.17 -40.36
N GLU A 86 24.13 38.06 -40.56
CA GLU A 86 22.78 37.70 -40.98
C GLU A 86 22.75 37.14 -42.39
N HIS A 87 23.46 37.77 -43.33
CA HIS A 87 23.62 37.25 -44.69
C HIS A 87 24.17 35.83 -44.67
N ARG A 88 25.24 35.59 -43.91
CA ARG A 88 25.80 34.24 -43.73
C ARG A 88 24.77 33.26 -43.16
N ARG A 89 24.07 33.64 -42.08
CA ARG A 89 23.03 32.82 -41.46
C ARG A 89 21.93 32.47 -42.46
N LEU A 90 21.45 33.44 -43.22
CA LEU A 90 20.38 33.26 -44.21
C LEU A 90 20.84 32.38 -45.36
N THR A 91 22.08 32.53 -45.85
CA THR A 91 22.64 31.65 -46.88
C THR A 91 22.77 30.21 -46.40
N GLU A 92 23.27 29.99 -45.18
CA GLU A 92 23.37 28.66 -44.57
C GLU A 92 21.99 28.04 -44.36
N ASN A 93 21.03 28.81 -43.81
CA ASN A 93 19.65 28.35 -43.62
C ASN A 93 18.95 28.04 -44.95
N ARG A 94 19.13 28.89 -45.96
CA ARG A 94 18.58 28.68 -47.30
C ARG A 94 19.10 27.38 -47.89
N SER A 95 20.42 27.18 -47.89
CA SER A 95 21.03 25.95 -48.40
C SER A 95 20.52 24.71 -47.65
N LYS A 96 20.34 24.82 -46.33
CA LYS A 96 19.77 23.75 -45.52
C LYS A 96 18.31 23.44 -45.92
N ILE A 97 17.45 24.45 -45.96
CA ILE A 97 16.03 24.27 -46.31
C ILE A 97 15.87 23.76 -47.75
N GLU A 98 16.64 24.29 -48.70
CA GLU A 98 16.65 23.79 -50.09
C GLU A 98 17.07 22.32 -50.14
N SER A 99 18.06 21.90 -49.35
CA SER A 99 18.44 20.48 -49.27
C SER A 99 17.38 19.59 -48.62
N GLU A 100 16.70 20.08 -47.57
CA GLU A 100 15.61 19.37 -46.90
C GLU A 100 14.39 19.25 -47.82
N LEU A 101 14.01 20.33 -48.51
CA LEU A 101 12.91 20.35 -49.48
C LEU A 101 13.19 19.41 -50.65
N LYS A 102 14.42 19.44 -51.20
CA LYS A 102 14.82 18.51 -52.25
C LYS A 102 14.74 17.06 -51.78
N SER A 103 15.25 16.76 -50.58
CA SER A 103 15.14 15.41 -50.01
C SER A 103 13.69 14.98 -49.81
N PHE A 104 12.83 15.90 -49.37
CA PHE A 104 11.40 15.64 -49.20
C PHE A 104 10.72 15.37 -50.54
N LEU A 105 11.00 16.16 -51.58
CA LEU A 105 10.44 15.98 -52.92
C LEU A 105 10.95 14.68 -53.56
N ASP A 106 12.23 14.32 -53.37
CA ASP A 106 12.80 13.07 -53.84
C ASP A 106 12.14 11.86 -53.14
N GLU A 107 11.93 11.92 -51.82
CA GLU A 107 11.25 10.86 -51.05
C GLU A 107 9.74 10.77 -51.33
N ALA A 108 9.09 11.92 -51.47
CA ALA A 108 7.64 12.02 -51.68
C ALA A 108 7.26 11.73 -53.13
N GLY A 109 8.08 12.09 -54.12
CA GLY A 109 7.89 11.76 -55.53
C GLY A 109 7.89 10.24 -55.80
N LEU A 110 8.58 9.46 -54.97
CA LEU A 110 8.51 7.99 -55.00
C LEU A 110 7.17 7.44 -54.47
N ARG A 111 6.46 8.20 -53.64
CA ARG A 111 5.21 7.76 -52.97
C ARG A 111 3.96 8.34 -53.62
N LEU A 112 4.04 9.54 -54.18
CA LEU A 112 2.92 10.33 -54.67
C LEU A 112 3.30 11.00 -56.01
N PRO A 113 2.66 10.62 -57.13
CA PRO A 113 2.96 11.15 -58.47
C PRO A 113 2.87 12.68 -58.60
N PHE A 114 2.00 13.31 -57.81
CA PHE A 114 1.82 14.77 -57.78
C PHE A 114 3.11 15.56 -57.54
N PHE A 115 4.03 15.04 -56.71
CA PHE A 115 5.30 15.73 -56.45
C PHE A 115 6.29 15.63 -57.61
N SER A 116 6.16 14.61 -58.46
CA SER A 116 6.92 14.51 -59.70
C SER A 116 6.45 15.57 -60.70
N ASP A 117 5.14 15.77 -60.83
CA ASP A 117 4.57 16.83 -61.69
C ASP A 117 5.05 18.23 -61.25
N MET A 118 5.24 18.45 -59.94
CA MET A 118 5.80 19.71 -59.41
C MET A 118 7.28 19.92 -59.79
N ASN A 119 8.10 18.87 -59.79
CA ASN A 119 9.48 18.96 -60.25
C ASN A 119 9.56 19.23 -61.76
N ASP A 120 8.66 18.64 -62.53
CA ASP A 120 8.55 18.89 -63.97
C ASP A 120 8.14 20.35 -64.25
N LEU A 121 7.21 20.90 -63.46
CA LEU A 121 6.82 22.32 -63.51
C LEU A 121 7.97 23.24 -63.10
N GLU A 122 8.74 22.90 -62.05
CA GLU A 122 9.92 23.69 -61.66
C GLU A 122 10.94 23.75 -62.80
N GLN A 123 11.20 22.62 -63.45
CA GLN A 123 12.11 22.57 -64.58
C GLN A 123 11.60 23.40 -65.77
N GLN A 124 10.31 23.31 -66.09
CA GLN A 124 9.69 24.14 -67.14
C GLN A 124 9.83 25.64 -66.84
N LEU A 125 9.57 26.06 -65.60
CA LEU A 125 9.74 27.46 -65.19
C LEU A 125 11.19 27.94 -65.25
N LEU A 126 12.15 27.06 -64.96
CA LEU A 126 13.57 27.36 -65.11
C LEU A 126 13.95 27.55 -66.58
N GLU A 127 13.49 26.66 -67.46
CA GLU A 127 13.72 26.75 -68.91
C GLU A 127 13.09 28.01 -69.51
N GLU A 128 11.84 28.32 -69.14
CA GLU A 128 11.14 29.55 -69.53
C GLU A 128 11.87 30.80 -69.05
N ARG A 129 12.38 30.80 -67.81
CA ARG A 129 13.16 31.90 -67.25
C ARG A 129 14.48 32.08 -68.00
N GLU A 130 15.21 31.02 -68.31
CA GLU A 130 16.44 31.09 -69.09
C GLU A 130 16.17 31.61 -70.52
N GLN A 131 15.10 31.15 -71.15
CA GLN A 131 14.66 31.64 -72.45
C GLN A 131 14.25 33.12 -72.40
N PHE A 132 13.55 33.55 -71.35
CA PHE A 132 13.20 34.95 -71.14
C PHE A 132 14.45 35.82 -70.94
N MET A 133 15.39 35.37 -70.09
CA MET A 133 16.65 36.08 -69.84
C MET A 133 17.52 36.19 -71.10
N SER A 134 17.64 35.13 -71.88
CA SER A 134 18.34 35.17 -73.17
C SER A 134 17.66 36.08 -74.19
N SER A 135 16.34 36.17 -74.16
CA SER A 135 15.59 37.02 -75.12
C SER A 135 15.59 38.51 -74.74
N THR A 136 15.65 38.84 -73.46
CA THR A 136 15.50 40.23 -72.96
C THR A 136 16.80 40.84 -72.47
N VAL A 137 17.63 40.07 -71.75
CA VAL A 137 18.83 40.58 -71.10
C VAL A 137 20.03 40.47 -72.04
N GLN A 138 20.21 39.36 -72.73
CA GLN A 138 21.35 39.14 -73.64
C GLN A 138 21.49 40.21 -74.73
N PRO A 139 20.42 40.70 -75.38
CA PRO A 139 20.51 41.79 -76.35
C PRO A 139 21.03 43.11 -75.75
N ILE A 140 20.71 43.38 -74.47
CA ILE A 140 21.22 44.56 -73.76
C ILE A 140 22.72 44.44 -73.51
N TRP A 141 23.20 43.25 -73.12
CA TRP A 141 24.63 42.99 -72.98
C TRP A 141 25.37 43.07 -74.31
N GLN A 142 24.78 42.53 -75.38
CA GLN A 142 25.32 42.63 -76.74
C GLN A 142 25.39 44.09 -77.19
N LEU A 143 24.34 44.88 -77.01
CA LEU A 143 24.35 46.31 -77.28
C LEU A 143 25.44 47.02 -76.47
N GLN A 144 25.59 46.68 -75.18
CA GLN A 144 26.62 47.27 -74.33
C GLN A 144 28.03 46.95 -74.83
N ASP A 145 28.28 45.71 -75.26
CA ASP A 145 29.58 45.28 -75.76
C ASP A 145 29.87 45.82 -77.17
N ASP A 146 28.87 45.90 -78.04
CA ASP A 146 28.95 46.56 -79.34
C ASP A 146 29.29 48.05 -79.19
N LEU A 147 28.67 48.74 -78.23
CA LEU A 147 28.98 50.13 -77.91
C LEU A 147 30.42 50.28 -77.38
N LYS A 148 30.89 49.37 -76.50
CA LYS A 148 32.28 49.38 -76.01
C LYS A 148 33.28 49.14 -77.15
N GLN A 149 33.00 48.19 -78.03
CA GLN A 149 33.84 47.87 -79.18
C GLN A 149 33.92 49.07 -80.13
N ARG A 150 32.78 49.66 -80.51
CA ARG A 150 32.72 50.86 -81.36
C ARG A 150 33.46 52.05 -80.73
N ILE A 151 33.34 52.27 -79.42
CA ILE A 151 34.12 53.32 -78.70
C ILE A 151 35.62 53.04 -78.78
N SER A 152 36.04 51.78 -78.61
CA SER A 152 37.44 51.40 -78.70
C SER A 152 38.00 51.59 -80.12
N GLU A 153 37.22 51.27 -81.17
CA GLU A 153 37.56 51.50 -82.57
C GLU A 153 37.70 52.99 -82.89
N LEU A 154 36.74 53.82 -82.45
CA LEU A 154 36.83 55.28 -82.60
C LEU A 154 38.08 55.86 -81.93
N SER A 155 38.39 55.39 -80.72
CA SER A 155 39.59 55.83 -80.00
C SER A 155 40.88 55.43 -80.73
N TYR A 156 40.89 54.26 -81.36
CA TYR A 156 42.00 53.77 -82.18
C TYR A 156 42.15 54.59 -83.48
N HIS A 157 41.06 54.89 -84.18
CA HIS A 157 41.08 55.68 -85.41
C HIS A 157 41.47 57.15 -85.18
N LEU A 158 41.02 57.78 -84.08
CA LEU A 158 41.46 59.12 -83.71
C LEU A 158 42.98 59.19 -83.45
N SER A 159 43.56 58.12 -82.92
CA SER A 159 45.00 58.05 -82.65
C SER A 159 45.87 57.85 -83.90
N HIS A 160 45.31 57.35 -85.01
CA HIS A 160 46.06 56.98 -86.22
C HIS A 160 45.79 57.87 -87.46
N GLN A 161 45.05 58.98 -87.35
CA GLN A 161 44.80 59.96 -88.43
C GLN A 161 44.37 59.34 -89.78
N SER A 162 43.65 58.22 -89.79
CA SER A 162 43.07 57.69 -91.03
C SER A 162 41.78 58.42 -91.36
N GLN A 163 41.72 59.08 -92.53
CA GLN A 163 40.47 59.62 -93.08
C GLN A 163 39.56 58.48 -93.56
N MET A 164 38.76 57.93 -92.65
CA MET A 164 37.47 57.34 -93.03
C MET A 164 36.42 58.42 -92.89
N GLN A 165 35.93 58.91 -94.03
CA GLN A 165 34.74 59.72 -94.11
C GLN A 165 33.52 58.80 -93.97
N ASN A 166 32.74 59.07 -92.93
CA ASN A 166 31.28 58.91 -92.88
C ASN A 166 30.69 57.51 -93.01
N ASP A 167 30.78 56.73 -91.93
CA ASP A 167 29.74 55.73 -91.61
C ASP A 167 29.33 55.73 -90.11
N PHE A 168 29.97 56.55 -89.27
CA PHE A 168 29.59 56.66 -87.85
C PHE A 168 28.52 57.75 -87.68
N ASP A 169 27.26 57.33 -87.58
CA ASP A 169 26.11 58.18 -87.32
C ASP A 169 25.76 58.16 -85.82
N PRO A 170 26.17 59.17 -85.03
CA PRO A 170 25.91 59.21 -83.60
C PRO A 170 24.42 59.39 -83.29
N GLU A 171 23.65 59.99 -84.19
CA GLU A 171 22.21 60.21 -84.01
C GLU A 171 21.48 58.86 -84.07
N ARG A 172 21.81 58.01 -85.05
CA ARG A 172 21.26 56.64 -85.15
C ARG A 172 21.59 55.77 -83.94
N ILE A 173 22.78 55.89 -83.36
CA ILE A 173 23.17 55.09 -82.18
C ILE A 173 22.41 55.54 -80.94
N ILE A 174 22.19 56.86 -80.78
CA ILE A 174 21.36 57.39 -79.70
C ILE A 174 19.92 56.92 -79.88
N GLU A 175 19.38 56.98 -81.10
CA GLU A 175 18.05 56.46 -81.43
C GLU A 175 17.93 54.95 -81.14
N GLU A 176 18.94 54.12 -81.49
CA GLU A 176 18.97 52.69 -81.17
C GLU A 176 18.97 52.44 -79.65
N VAL A 177 19.74 53.22 -78.88
CA VAL A 177 19.79 53.10 -77.41
C VAL A 177 18.50 53.59 -76.75
N GLU A 178 17.90 54.68 -77.24
CA GLU A 178 16.62 55.18 -76.77
C GLU A 178 15.50 54.19 -77.08
N PHE A 179 15.48 53.62 -78.28
CA PHE A 179 14.54 52.56 -78.66
C PHE A 179 14.63 51.33 -77.75
N VAL A 180 15.84 50.84 -77.46
CA VAL A 180 16.04 49.69 -76.55
C VAL A 180 15.63 50.03 -75.11
N LYS A 181 15.85 51.29 -74.66
CA LYS A 181 15.36 51.75 -73.35
C LYS A 181 13.84 51.79 -73.28
N GLU A 182 13.17 52.27 -74.33
CA GLU A 182 11.71 52.28 -74.42
C GLU A 182 11.15 50.86 -74.41
N GLN A 183 11.77 49.94 -75.16
CA GLN A 183 11.40 48.51 -75.13
C GLN A 183 11.60 47.89 -73.74
N GLN A 184 12.73 48.17 -73.08
CA GLN A 184 12.99 47.67 -71.73
C GLN A 184 11.99 48.24 -70.72
N GLN A 185 11.66 49.53 -70.84
CA GLN A 185 10.68 50.18 -69.98
C GLN A 185 9.29 49.56 -70.15
N ALA A 186 8.85 49.34 -71.39
CA ALA A 186 7.57 48.70 -71.67
C ALA A 186 7.52 47.26 -71.13
N LEU A 187 8.61 46.50 -71.24
CA LEU A 187 8.71 45.15 -70.66
C LEU A 187 8.67 45.18 -69.13
N ILE A 188 9.33 46.14 -68.48
CA ILE A 188 9.30 46.28 -67.02
C ILE A 188 7.88 46.62 -66.54
N GLU A 189 7.19 47.50 -67.25
CA GLU A 189 5.80 47.85 -66.96
C GLU A 189 4.89 46.62 -67.08
N GLN A 190 5.00 45.85 -68.17
CA GLN A 190 4.25 44.59 -68.35
C GLN A 190 4.55 43.58 -67.22
N LEU A 191 5.83 43.38 -66.88
CA LEU A 191 6.20 42.48 -65.79
C LEU A 191 5.67 42.96 -64.42
N SER A 192 5.60 44.28 -64.20
CA SER A 192 5.02 44.82 -62.97
C SER A 192 3.51 44.57 -62.88
N GLU A 193 2.79 44.69 -64.00
CA GLU A 193 1.37 44.36 -64.08
C GLU A 193 1.11 42.86 -63.87
N GLU A 194 1.92 42.00 -64.49
CA GLU A 194 1.87 40.54 -64.30
C GLU A 194 2.18 40.16 -62.85
N GLN A 195 3.20 40.78 -62.24
CA GLN A 195 3.53 40.56 -60.84
C GLN A 195 2.36 40.95 -59.92
N GLU A 196 1.76 42.13 -60.13
CA GLU A 196 0.61 42.57 -59.33
C GLU A 196 -0.59 41.62 -59.48
N ALA A 197 -0.84 41.13 -60.70
CA ALA A 197 -1.89 40.14 -60.96
C ALA A 197 -1.63 38.83 -60.22
N LEU A 198 -0.42 38.29 -60.30
CA LEU A 198 -0.01 37.06 -59.61
C LEU A 198 -0.03 37.21 -58.09
N GLU A 199 0.44 38.34 -57.55
CA GLU A 199 0.37 38.62 -56.11
C GLU A 199 -1.07 38.68 -55.61
N LYS A 200 -1.99 39.19 -56.43
CA LYS A 200 -3.42 39.20 -56.11
C LYS A 200 -4.00 37.79 -56.12
N GLU A 201 -3.70 36.98 -57.13
CA GLU A 201 -4.12 35.58 -57.19
C GLU A 201 -3.58 34.78 -56.00
N LEU A 202 -2.31 34.97 -55.64
CA LEU A 202 -1.69 34.34 -54.47
C LEU A 202 -2.37 34.74 -53.17
N LYS A 203 -2.70 36.03 -52.99
CA LYS A 203 -3.44 36.51 -51.80
C LYS A 203 -4.83 35.92 -51.72
N ASP A 204 -5.53 35.78 -52.85
CA ASP A 204 -6.85 35.17 -52.91
C ASP A 204 -6.79 33.66 -52.56
N CYS A 205 -5.74 32.96 -53.01
CA CYS A 205 -5.46 31.57 -52.62
C CYS A 205 -5.07 31.45 -51.14
N GLU A 206 -4.23 32.34 -50.62
CA GLU A 206 -3.80 32.36 -49.21
C GLU A 206 -5.00 32.62 -48.29
N ALA A 207 -5.88 33.55 -48.66
CA ALA A 207 -7.13 33.78 -47.94
C ALA A 207 -7.99 32.50 -47.91
N GLN A 208 -8.10 31.77 -49.02
CA GLN A 208 -8.81 30.48 -49.05
C GLN A 208 -8.16 29.42 -48.15
N ALA A 209 -6.82 29.36 -48.08
CA ALA A 209 -6.09 28.38 -47.28
C ALA A 209 -6.02 28.73 -45.78
N LEU A 210 -5.98 30.01 -45.42
CA LEU A 210 -5.92 30.47 -44.01
C LEU A 210 -7.27 30.34 -43.30
N PHE A 211 -8.39 30.42 -44.03
CA PHE A 211 -9.72 30.12 -43.48
C PHE A 211 -9.78 28.70 -42.88
N ASP A 212 -8.99 27.76 -43.39
CA ASP A 212 -8.91 26.38 -42.88
C ASP A 212 -7.90 26.19 -41.72
N SER A 213 -7.04 27.18 -41.45
CA SER A 213 -5.88 27.06 -40.52
C SER A 213 -6.08 27.78 -39.18
N GLU A 214 -6.88 28.85 -39.14
CA GLU A 214 -7.19 29.55 -37.88
C GLU A 214 -8.16 28.77 -36.98
N ASP A 215 -8.88 27.82 -37.57
CA ASP A 215 -9.81 26.98 -36.83
C ASP A 215 -9.05 26.16 -35.78
N VAL A 216 -9.55 26.29 -34.55
CA VAL A 216 -9.33 25.32 -33.47
C VAL A 216 -9.33 23.93 -34.11
N PRO A 217 -8.22 23.16 -34.07
CA PRO A 217 -8.16 21.85 -34.70
C PRO A 217 -9.45 21.08 -34.42
N TRP A 218 -10.20 20.68 -35.46
CA TRP A 218 -11.46 19.94 -35.31
C TRP A 218 -11.33 18.77 -34.32
N ALA A 219 -10.14 18.18 -34.27
CA ALA A 219 -9.69 17.16 -33.33
C ALA A 219 -9.78 17.53 -31.84
N LEU A 220 -9.94 18.81 -31.49
CA LEU A 220 -10.26 19.28 -30.15
C LEU A 220 -11.69 18.94 -29.79
N LYS A 221 -12.66 19.17 -30.67
CA LYS A 221 -14.09 19.01 -30.33
C LYS A 221 -14.53 17.55 -30.25
N GLU A 222 -13.85 16.66 -30.96
CA GLU A 222 -14.22 15.26 -31.01
C GLU A 222 -13.58 14.43 -29.90
N VAL A 223 -14.42 13.63 -29.23
CA VAL A 223 -13.95 12.58 -28.33
C VAL A 223 -13.19 11.55 -29.17
N PRO A 224 -12.00 11.11 -28.73
CA PRO A 224 -11.22 10.11 -29.47
C PRO A 224 -12.06 8.87 -29.75
N GLN A 225 -12.18 8.49 -31.04
CA GLN A 225 -12.96 7.33 -31.48
C GLN A 225 -12.60 6.07 -30.69
N VAL A 226 -11.31 5.88 -30.37
CA VAL A 226 -10.83 4.76 -29.57
C VAL A 226 -11.52 4.65 -28.20
N VAL A 227 -11.84 5.77 -27.55
CA VAL A 227 -12.56 5.80 -26.26
C VAL A 227 -14.06 5.59 -26.46
N GLN A 228 -14.61 6.04 -27.59
CA GLN A 228 -16.02 5.82 -27.93
C GLN A 228 -16.30 4.35 -28.28
N GLU A 229 -15.41 3.71 -29.02
CA GLU A 229 -15.55 2.33 -29.49
C GLU A 229 -15.14 1.29 -28.43
N ALA A 230 -14.34 1.69 -27.43
CA ALA A 230 -13.91 0.80 -26.37
C ALA A 230 -15.11 0.18 -25.62
N GLU A 231 -15.04 -1.14 -25.47
CA GLU A 231 -16.02 -1.93 -24.72
C GLU A 231 -15.84 -1.67 -23.22
N CYS A 232 -16.94 -1.36 -22.53
CA CYS A 232 -16.96 -1.22 -21.08
C CYS A 232 -18.30 -1.73 -20.53
N PRO A 233 -18.29 -2.68 -19.58
CA PRO A 233 -19.51 -3.24 -18.98
C PRO A 233 -20.25 -2.22 -18.10
N TYR A 234 -19.56 -1.20 -17.60
CA TYR A 234 -20.15 -0.14 -16.77
C TYR A 234 -20.38 1.13 -17.60
N ALA A 235 -21.62 1.36 -18.03
CA ALA A 235 -21.99 2.54 -18.82
C ALA A 235 -21.70 3.87 -18.10
N ASP A 236 -21.92 3.94 -16.78
CA ASP A 236 -21.68 5.13 -15.98
C ASP A 236 -20.20 5.56 -15.98
N LEU A 237 -19.28 4.58 -15.92
CA LEU A 237 -17.84 4.83 -16.00
C LEU A 237 -17.48 5.41 -17.38
N LYS A 238 -18.01 4.83 -18.46
CA LYS A 238 -17.77 5.30 -19.82
C LYS A 238 -18.30 6.73 -20.01
N HIS A 239 -19.50 7.03 -19.51
CA HIS A 239 -20.05 8.39 -19.54
C HIS A 239 -19.23 9.38 -18.70
N SER A 240 -18.73 8.98 -17.53
CA SER A 240 -17.85 9.81 -16.70
C SER A 240 -16.56 10.18 -17.44
N LEU A 241 -15.89 9.19 -18.05
CA LEU A 241 -14.67 9.41 -18.83
C LEU A 241 -14.92 10.36 -20.02
N ILE A 242 -16.02 10.17 -20.75
CA ILE A 242 -16.38 11.07 -21.85
C ILE A 242 -16.65 12.50 -21.35
N GLY A 243 -17.35 12.64 -20.22
CA GLY A 243 -17.61 13.93 -19.59
C GLY A 243 -16.34 14.62 -19.12
N GLU A 244 -15.39 13.89 -18.51
CA GLU A 244 -14.08 14.42 -18.11
C GLU A 244 -13.29 14.94 -19.32
N TYR A 245 -13.31 14.21 -20.44
CA TYR A 245 -12.66 14.66 -21.67
C TYR A 245 -13.28 15.95 -22.22
N GLN A 246 -14.61 16.04 -22.22
CA GLN A 246 -15.34 17.21 -22.70
C GLN A 246 -15.04 18.44 -21.83
N GLN A 247 -15.14 18.32 -20.50
CA GLN A 247 -14.83 19.40 -19.57
C GLN A 247 -13.38 19.90 -19.71
N PHE A 248 -12.44 18.97 -19.82
CA PHE A 248 -11.03 19.28 -20.07
C PHE A 248 -10.87 20.07 -21.37
N THR A 249 -11.46 19.58 -22.46
CA THR A 249 -11.38 20.19 -23.78
C THR A 249 -11.98 21.59 -23.78
N GLU A 250 -13.17 21.76 -23.20
CA GLU A 250 -13.84 23.07 -23.05
C GLU A 250 -12.94 24.07 -22.32
N GLY A 251 -12.24 23.65 -21.27
CA GLY A 251 -11.29 24.49 -20.55
C GLY A 251 -10.11 24.96 -21.41
N TYR A 252 -9.60 24.12 -22.32
CA TYR A 252 -8.56 24.51 -23.27
C TYR A 252 -9.10 25.43 -24.37
N LEU A 253 -10.30 25.16 -24.88
CA LEU A 253 -10.97 26.00 -25.87
C LEU A 253 -11.22 27.41 -25.34
N ALA A 254 -11.71 27.54 -24.11
CA ALA A 254 -11.94 28.83 -23.47
C ALA A 254 -10.62 29.63 -23.35
N LYS A 255 -9.52 28.99 -22.96
CA LYS A 255 -8.20 29.63 -22.89
C LYS A 255 -7.66 30.03 -24.27
N LEU A 256 -7.86 29.18 -25.29
CA LEU A 256 -7.48 29.52 -26.67
C LEU A 256 -8.26 30.73 -27.17
N GLN A 257 -9.57 30.79 -26.87
CA GLN A 257 -10.43 31.92 -27.21
C GLN A 257 -9.97 33.19 -26.50
N GLU A 258 -9.67 33.12 -25.20
CA GLU A 258 -9.14 34.24 -24.42
C GLU A 258 -7.85 34.80 -25.03
N ILE A 259 -6.87 33.93 -25.33
CA ILE A 259 -5.60 34.34 -25.96
C ILE A 259 -5.85 34.95 -27.35
N SER A 260 -6.75 34.35 -28.14
CA SER A 260 -7.08 34.87 -29.47
C SER A 260 -7.77 36.23 -29.41
N GLN A 261 -8.61 36.46 -28.40
CA GLN A 261 -9.27 37.74 -28.19
C GLN A 261 -8.26 38.80 -27.75
N GLN A 262 -7.36 38.46 -26.82
CA GLN A 262 -6.26 39.34 -26.41
C GLN A 262 -5.37 39.73 -27.60
N ALA A 263 -5.06 38.77 -28.50
CA ALA A 263 -4.32 39.06 -29.73
C ALA A 263 -5.07 40.02 -30.67
N LYS A 264 -6.36 39.76 -30.94
CA LYS A 264 -7.21 40.61 -31.77
C LYS A 264 -7.37 42.03 -31.22
N GLU A 265 -7.49 42.16 -29.90
CA GLU A 265 -7.56 43.46 -29.22
C GLU A 265 -6.24 44.25 -29.34
N MET A 266 -5.09 43.56 -29.37
CA MET A 266 -3.79 44.18 -29.62
C MET A 266 -3.66 44.67 -31.07
N ASP A 267 -4.09 43.87 -32.04
CA ASP A 267 -4.01 44.21 -33.47
C ASP A 267 -4.98 45.33 -33.86
N SER A 268 -6.20 45.32 -33.33
CA SER A 268 -7.22 46.35 -33.60
C SER A 268 -6.80 47.76 -33.14
N ASN A 269 -5.90 47.83 -32.15
CA ASN A 269 -5.36 49.08 -31.62
C ASN A 269 -4.09 49.53 -32.36
N CYS A 270 -3.65 48.80 -33.39
CA CYS A 270 -2.44 49.09 -34.13
C CYS A 270 -2.71 50.07 -35.29
N SER A 271 -1.99 51.20 -35.31
CA SER A 271 -2.08 52.22 -36.36
C SER A 271 -0.95 52.10 -37.41
N TRP A 272 -0.29 50.94 -37.48
CA TRP A 272 0.86 50.68 -38.35
C TRP A 272 0.41 49.89 -39.57
N SER A 273 1.05 50.12 -40.73
CA SER A 273 0.80 49.30 -41.91
C SER A 273 1.52 47.95 -41.83
N ASP A 274 1.08 46.98 -42.63
CA ASP A 274 1.71 45.65 -42.72
C ASP A 274 3.19 45.74 -43.13
N GLU A 275 3.52 46.67 -44.03
CA GLU A 275 4.89 46.96 -44.45
C GLU A 275 5.74 47.47 -43.27
N GLU A 276 5.20 48.40 -42.47
CA GLU A 276 5.90 48.93 -41.29
C GLU A 276 6.12 47.84 -40.23
N HIS A 277 5.12 46.97 -40.05
CA HIS A 277 5.23 45.81 -39.16
C HIS A 277 6.28 44.81 -39.67
N TRP A 278 6.30 44.54 -40.97
CA TRP A 278 7.28 43.67 -41.61
C TRP A 278 8.71 44.20 -41.45
N ILE A 279 8.92 45.50 -41.67
CA ILE A 279 10.21 46.17 -41.45
C ILE A 279 10.67 45.99 -40.00
N LEU A 280 9.76 46.20 -39.04
CA LEU A 280 10.07 46.03 -37.62
C LEU A 280 10.42 44.59 -37.26
N TYR A 281 9.61 43.64 -37.72
CA TYR A 281 9.84 42.21 -37.54
C TYR A 281 11.20 41.79 -38.10
N PHE A 282 11.49 42.16 -39.34
CA PHE A 282 12.71 41.76 -40.01
C PHE A 282 13.92 42.34 -39.30
N ILE A 283 13.94 43.64 -39.04
CA ILE A 283 15.07 44.31 -38.38
C ILE A 283 15.32 43.72 -36.98
N ILE A 284 14.28 43.44 -36.17
CA ILE A 284 14.48 42.83 -34.86
C ILE A 284 15.11 41.42 -34.98
N ASN A 285 14.67 40.62 -35.96
CA ASN A 285 15.14 39.24 -36.15
C ASN A 285 16.51 39.11 -36.83
N GLN A 286 16.94 40.12 -37.59
CA GLN A 286 18.29 40.23 -38.13
C GLN A 286 19.36 40.43 -37.04
N HIS A 287 18.96 40.98 -35.89
CA HIS A 287 19.88 41.31 -34.81
C HIS A 287 19.98 40.16 -33.80
N PRO A 288 21.13 39.48 -33.65
CA PRO A 288 21.29 38.35 -32.74
C PRO A 288 21.08 38.74 -31.27
N GLN A 289 20.57 37.81 -30.46
CA GLN A 289 20.33 38.03 -29.02
C GLN A 289 21.62 38.29 -28.25
N ASP A 290 22.75 37.70 -28.68
CA ASP A 290 24.05 37.82 -28.02
C ASP A 290 24.76 39.16 -28.29
N LEU A 291 24.17 40.06 -29.08
CA LEU A 291 24.77 41.34 -29.45
C LEU A 291 24.70 42.33 -28.27
N PRO A 292 25.84 42.91 -27.81
CA PRO A 292 25.80 43.93 -26.77
C PRO A 292 25.06 45.17 -27.28
N ASN A 293 24.21 45.76 -26.43
CA ASN A 293 23.35 46.89 -26.79
C ASN A 293 22.44 46.62 -28.02
N ARG A 294 22.03 45.37 -28.25
CA ARG A 294 21.12 44.94 -29.33
C ARG A 294 19.98 45.93 -29.58
N ARG A 295 19.26 46.30 -28.51
CA ARG A 295 18.13 47.24 -28.56
C ARG A 295 18.49 48.62 -29.07
N ALA A 296 19.65 49.16 -28.69
CA ALA A 296 20.07 50.46 -29.19
C ALA A 296 20.39 50.40 -30.69
N ILE A 297 20.97 49.29 -31.16
CA ILE A 297 21.40 49.09 -32.54
C ILE A 297 20.19 48.91 -33.46
N TYR A 298 19.25 48.01 -33.15
CA TYR A 298 18.08 47.84 -34.03
C TYR A 298 17.11 49.03 -33.96
N ILE A 299 16.96 49.71 -32.82
CA ILE A 299 16.15 50.94 -32.76
C ILE A 299 16.78 52.07 -33.60
N ASP A 300 18.12 52.14 -33.66
CA ASP A 300 18.82 53.06 -34.57
C ASP A 300 18.55 52.71 -36.05
N MET A 301 18.55 51.43 -36.41
CA MET A 301 18.17 50.99 -37.76
C MET A 301 16.70 51.27 -38.08
N LEU A 302 15.79 50.96 -37.15
CA LEU A 302 14.37 51.27 -37.31
C LEU A 302 14.12 52.75 -37.52
N SER A 303 14.84 53.61 -36.79
CA SER A 303 14.74 55.07 -36.95
C SER A 303 15.25 55.56 -38.31
N LYS A 304 16.11 54.79 -39.00
CA LYS A 304 16.59 55.10 -40.36
C LYS A 304 15.64 54.61 -41.44
N HIS A 305 15.04 53.43 -41.25
CA HIS A 305 14.05 52.86 -42.18
C HIS A 305 12.66 53.49 -42.06
N LEU A 306 12.31 54.00 -40.87
CA LEU A 306 11.04 54.66 -40.57
C LEU A 306 11.30 56.08 -40.04
N PRO A 307 11.81 57.01 -40.88
CA PRO A 307 12.15 58.36 -40.45
C PRO A 307 10.94 59.20 -40.02
N HIS A 308 9.73 58.81 -40.46
CA HIS A 308 8.46 59.45 -40.12
C HIS A 308 7.90 59.04 -38.75
N LYS A 309 8.43 58.00 -38.11
CA LYS A 309 7.95 57.53 -36.80
C LYS A 309 8.82 58.06 -35.67
N ALA A 310 8.18 58.51 -34.60
CA ALA A 310 8.92 58.95 -33.43
C ALA A 310 9.53 57.74 -32.68
N ARG A 311 10.68 57.94 -32.03
CA ARG A 311 11.33 56.87 -31.24
C ARG A 311 10.41 56.26 -30.17
N GLN A 312 9.51 57.05 -29.60
CA GLN A 312 8.52 56.57 -28.63
C GLN A 312 7.52 55.61 -29.26
N GLU A 313 7.06 55.89 -30.49
CA GLU A 313 6.17 55.01 -31.24
C GLU A 313 6.86 53.70 -31.60
N LEU A 314 8.13 53.73 -32.01
CA LEU A 314 8.93 52.52 -32.26
C LEU A 314 9.02 51.64 -31.01
N VAL A 315 9.23 52.24 -29.84
CA VAL A 315 9.31 51.51 -28.56
C VAL A 315 7.95 50.96 -28.13
N ASN A 316 6.87 51.71 -28.36
CA ASN A 316 5.52 51.23 -28.04
C ASN A 316 5.14 50.05 -28.93
N HIS A 317 5.42 50.14 -30.24
CA HIS A 317 5.15 49.05 -31.17
C HIS A 317 6.07 47.84 -30.94
N GLU A 318 7.33 48.05 -30.51
CA GLU A 318 8.20 46.97 -30.02
C GLU A 318 7.54 46.18 -28.87
N ASN A 319 6.94 46.88 -27.90
CA ASN A 319 6.25 46.22 -26.78
C ASN A 319 5.02 45.44 -27.26
N LEU A 320 4.23 46.02 -28.18
CA LEU A 320 3.08 45.34 -28.80
C LEU A 320 3.53 44.09 -29.56
N TYR A 321 4.60 44.19 -30.34
CA TYR A 321 5.20 43.05 -31.05
C TYR A 321 5.59 41.92 -30.09
N TYR A 322 6.28 42.23 -28.99
CA TYR A 322 6.65 41.21 -28.01
C TYR A 322 5.43 40.63 -27.29
N ALA A 323 4.40 41.43 -27.01
CA ALA A 323 3.16 40.95 -26.41
C ALA A 323 2.39 40.02 -27.38
N HIS A 324 2.28 40.38 -28.65
CA HIS A 324 1.67 39.55 -29.69
C HIS A 324 2.44 38.25 -29.90
N ARG A 325 3.77 38.31 -29.98
CA ARG A 325 4.63 37.13 -30.05
C ARG A 325 4.43 36.23 -28.84
N PHE A 326 4.37 36.79 -27.63
CA PHE A 326 4.12 36.03 -26.42
C PHE A 326 2.75 35.35 -26.44
N ALA A 327 1.70 36.03 -26.91
CA ALA A 327 0.38 35.42 -27.07
C ALA A 327 0.39 34.26 -28.08
N LYS A 328 1.12 34.41 -29.19
CA LYS A 328 1.31 33.33 -30.18
C LYS A 328 2.07 32.14 -29.58
N ASP A 329 3.16 32.38 -28.86
CA ASP A 329 3.96 31.35 -28.19
C ASP A 329 3.12 30.64 -27.10
N GLN A 330 2.29 31.39 -26.36
CA GLN A 330 1.35 30.86 -25.38
C GLN A 330 0.28 29.96 -26.02
N ARG A 331 -0.29 30.38 -27.16
CA ARG A 331 -1.23 29.56 -27.94
C ARG A 331 -0.57 28.25 -28.38
N ALA A 332 0.64 28.31 -28.94
CA ALA A 332 1.38 27.14 -29.38
C ALA A 332 1.66 26.17 -28.22
N ALA A 333 2.19 26.69 -27.10
CA ALA A 333 2.45 25.89 -25.90
C ALA A 333 1.17 25.25 -25.33
N LEU A 334 0.03 25.96 -25.40
CA LEU A 334 -1.25 25.45 -24.94
C LEU A 334 -1.74 24.30 -25.83
N LEU A 335 -1.62 24.42 -27.16
CA LEU A 335 -1.94 23.33 -28.10
C LEU A 335 -1.02 22.12 -27.92
N GLU A 336 0.29 22.33 -27.74
CA GLU A 336 1.24 21.24 -27.46
C GLU A 336 0.93 20.54 -26.14
N SER A 337 0.58 21.29 -25.10
CA SER A 337 0.19 20.71 -23.82
C SER A 337 -1.11 19.92 -23.96
N TRP A 338 -2.12 20.43 -24.65
CA TRP A 338 -3.35 19.72 -24.96
C TRP A 338 -3.06 18.41 -25.71
N ALA A 339 -2.22 18.44 -26.75
CA ALA A 339 -1.91 17.26 -27.54
C ALA A 339 -1.24 16.16 -26.71
N ARG A 340 -0.38 16.54 -25.75
CA ARG A 340 0.21 15.61 -24.77
C ARG A 340 -0.84 15.04 -23.83
N TYR A 341 -1.64 15.90 -23.20
CA TYR A 341 -2.69 15.46 -22.27
C TYR A 341 -3.75 14.59 -22.95
N ARG A 342 -4.12 14.86 -24.21
CA ARG A 342 -5.04 14.03 -24.98
C ARG A 342 -4.50 12.61 -25.14
N LYS A 343 -3.22 12.46 -25.48
CA LYS A 343 -2.57 11.14 -25.58
C LYS A 343 -2.59 10.42 -24.23
N ASP A 344 -2.21 11.11 -23.16
CA ASP A 344 -2.17 10.54 -21.81
C ASP A 344 -3.58 10.16 -21.32
N PHE A 345 -4.58 10.99 -21.61
CA PHE A 345 -5.97 10.74 -21.27
C PHE A 345 -6.49 9.49 -21.97
N VAL A 346 -6.29 9.37 -23.28
CA VAL A 346 -6.72 8.19 -24.05
C VAL A 346 -6.10 6.92 -23.47
N LEU A 347 -4.81 6.94 -23.18
CA LEU A 347 -4.12 5.79 -22.57
C LEU A 347 -4.73 5.43 -21.21
N LYS A 348 -4.94 6.41 -20.32
CA LYS A 348 -5.55 6.18 -19.01
C LYS A 348 -6.99 5.69 -19.11
N ALA A 349 -7.80 6.29 -19.97
CA ALA A 349 -9.19 5.90 -20.17
C ALA A 349 -9.29 4.44 -20.63
N ILE A 350 -8.49 4.05 -21.64
CA ILE A 350 -8.44 2.65 -22.12
C ILE A 350 -8.00 1.71 -21.00
N MET A 351 -6.96 2.06 -20.23
CA MET A 351 -6.51 1.26 -19.09
C MET A 351 -7.62 1.07 -18.05
N THR A 352 -8.29 2.15 -17.64
CA THR A 352 -9.39 2.07 -16.66
C THR A 352 -10.58 1.25 -17.17
N MET A 353 -10.90 1.34 -18.47
CA MET A 353 -11.95 0.52 -19.08
C MET A 353 -11.53 -0.95 -19.14
N ALA A 354 -10.27 -1.25 -19.46
CA ALA A 354 -9.76 -2.62 -19.47
C ALA A 354 -9.73 -3.25 -18.05
N GLU A 355 -9.37 -2.47 -17.03
CA GLU A 355 -9.43 -2.88 -15.63
C GLU A 355 -10.88 -3.17 -15.22
N ALA A 356 -11.82 -2.31 -15.63
CA ALA A 356 -13.25 -2.50 -15.41
C ALA A 356 -13.80 -3.77 -16.10
N CYS A 357 -13.41 -4.03 -17.35
CA CYS A 357 -13.76 -5.27 -18.06
C CYS A 357 -13.23 -6.50 -17.31
N SER A 358 -11.96 -6.45 -16.88
CA SER A 358 -11.33 -7.54 -16.12
C SER A 358 -12.06 -7.78 -14.80
N ALA A 359 -12.43 -6.72 -14.07
CA ALA A 359 -13.19 -6.83 -12.82
C ALA A 359 -14.56 -7.46 -13.07
N TYR A 360 -15.28 -7.02 -14.10
CA TYR A 360 -16.58 -7.58 -14.46
C TYR A 360 -16.51 -9.07 -14.83
N GLU A 361 -15.50 -9.50 -15.58
CA GLU A 361 -15.28 -10.92 -15.88
C GLU A 361 -15.05 -11.73 -14.59
N THR A 362 -14.26 -11.21 -13.65
CA THR A 362 -14.06 -11.89 -12.36
C THR A 362 -15.34 -11.95 -11.53
N GLU A 363 -16.18 -10.91 -11.56
CA GLU A 363 -17.50 -10.91 -10.91
C GLU A 363 -18.43 -11.97 -11.50
N ILE A 364 -18.44 -12.12 -12.83
CA ILE A 364 -19.20 -13.18 -13.51
C ILE A 364 -18.71 -14.57 -13.07
N ILE A 365 -17.39 -14.79 -13.05
CA ILE A 365 -16.82 -16.07 -12.63
C ILE A 365 -17.22 -16.39 -11.18
N LEU A 366 -17.07 -15.42 -10.27
CA LEU A 366 -17.46 -15.58 -8.86
C LEU A 366 -18.97 -15.83 -8.70
N ALA A 367 -19.81 -15.14 -9.47
CA ALA A 367 -21.25 -15.36 -9.46
C ALA A 367 -21.61 -16.78 -9.94
N ASN A 368 -20.94 -17.26 -10.99
CA ASN A 368 -21.12 -18.62 -11.49
C ASN A 368 -20.63 -19.67 -10.50
N ASP A 369 -19.50 -19.44 -9.83
CA ASP A 369 -18.99 -20.36 -8.80
C ASP A 369 -19.91 -20.41 -7.57
N ARG A 370 -20.48 -19.27 -7.16
CA ARG A 370 -21.51 -19.22 -6.11
C ARG A 370 -22.75 -20.04 -6.50
N LYS A 371 -23.21 -19.94 -7.76
CA LYS A 371 -24.34 -20.76 -8.25
C LYS A 371 -24.00 -22.25 -8.21
N LYS A 372 -22.84 -22.67 -8.72
CA LYS A 372 -22.38 -24.07 -8.66
C LYS A 372 -22.27 -24.58 -7.22
N GLN A 373 -21.73 -23.76 -6.32
CA GLN A 373 -21.65 -24.12 -4.90
C GLN A 373 -23.03 -24.31 -4.28
N GLN A 374 -24.00 -23.45 -4.63
CA GLN A 374 -25.39 -23.61 -4.19
C GLN A 374 -25.99 -24.92 -4.73
N GLU A 375 -25.81 -25.23 -6.01
CA GLU A 375 -26.25 -26.50 -6.62
C GLU A 375 -25.66 -27.72 -5.90
N ILE A 376 -24.35 -27.74 -5.67
CA ILE A 376 -23.67 -28.82 -4.93
C ILE A 376 -24.23 -28.94 -3.50
N CYS A 377 -24.45 -27.83 -2.80
CA CYS A 377 -25.04 -27.83 -1.46
C CYS A 377 -26.46 -28.39 -1.47
N THR A 378 -27.27 -28.07 -2.48
CA THR A 378 -28.63 -28.62 -2.62
C THR A 378 -28.59 -30.13 -2.87
N GLU A 379 -27.74 -30.61 -3.78
CA GLU A 379 -27.58 -32.05 -4.03
C GLU A 379 -27.08 -32.82 -2.80
N LEU A 380 -26.11 -32.26 -2.07
CA LEU A 380 -25.61 -32.86 -0.84
C LEU A 380 -26.69 -32.91 0.25
N ASN A 381 -27.48 -31.85 0.39
CA ASN A 381 -28.59 -31.82 1.34
C ASN A 381 -29.65 -32.88 0.99
N GLU A 382 -29.99 -33.05 -0.28
CA GLU A 382 -30.88 -34.12 -0.74
C GLU A 382 -30.34 -35.51 -0.39
N LYS A 383 -29.05 -35.77 -0.66
CA LYS A 383 -28.40 -37.05 -0.29
C LYS A 383 -28.40 -37.28 1.22
N VAL A 384 -28.15 -36.24 2.02
CA VAL A 384 -28.20 -36.33 3.49
C VAL A 384 -29.62 -36.62 3.97
N MET A 385 -30.63 -36.00 3.37
CA MET A 385 -32.04 -36.28 3.70
C MET A 385 -32.43 -37.71 3.34
N GLN A 386 -32.01 -38.21 2.17
CA GLN A 386 -32.21 -39.62 1.78
C GLN A 386 -31.52 -40.57 2.76
N TRP A 387 -30.27 -40.29 3.14
CA TRP A 387 -29.55 -41.09 4.11
C TRP A 387 -30.22 -41.10 5.48
N ARG A 388 -30.70 -39.95 5.97
CA ARG A 388 -31.46 -39.86 7.23
C ARG A 388 -32.75 -40.67 7.16
N ALA A 389 -33.49 -40.60 6.05
CA ALA A 389 -34.69 -41.41 5.86
C ALA A 389 -34.39 -42.92 5.88
N HIS A 390 -33.30 -43.35 5.21
CA HIS A 390 -32.85 -44.74 5.27
C HIS A 390 -32.41 -45.18 6.67
N GLN A 391 -31.75 -44.31 7.44
CA GLN A 391 -31.39 -44.58 8.83
C GLN A 391 -32.62 -44.73 9.72
N GLU A 392 -33.62 -43.85 9.57
CA GLU A 392 -34.89 -43.96 10.29
C GLU A 392 -35.65 -45.24 9.94
N GLU A 393 -35.65 -45.64 8.66
CA GLU A 393 -36.25 -46.89 8.22
C GLU A 393 -35.52 -48.12 8.82
N ALA A 394 -34.18 -48.13 8.76
CA ALA A 394 -33.36 -49.18 9.37
C ALA A 394 -33.62 -49.31 10.87
N ALA A 395 -33.62 -48.19 11.60
CA ALA A 395 -33.91 -48.17 13.03
C ALA A 395 -35.33 -48.70 13.35
N ARG A 396 -36.33 -48.37 12.52
CA ARG A 396 -37.68 -48.94 12.65
C ARG A 396 -37.68 -50.45 12.45
N LEU A 397 -36.99 -50.96 11.43
CA LEU A 397 -36.89 -52.39 11.18
C LEU A 397 -36.16 -53.11 12.32
N GLU A 398 -35.05 -52.58 12.81
CA GLU A 398 -34.32 -53.11 13.96
C GLU A 398 -35.20 -53.17 15.21
N SER A 399 -35.96 -52.10 15.50
CA SER A 399 -36.88 -52.07 16.64
C SER A 399 -37.98 -53.15 16.53
N SER A 400 -38.47 -53.41 15.32
CA SER A 400 -39.46 -54.45 15.03
C SER A 400 -38.88 -55.86 15.18
N ILE A 401 -37.66 -56.09 14.71
CA ILE A 401 -36.93 -57.36 14.90
C ILE A 401 -36.69 -57.61 16.39
N ALA A 402 -36.15 -56.62 17.12
CA ALA A 402 -35.90 -56.73 18.56
C ALA A 402 -37.20 -56.96 19.35
N ALA A 403 -38.32 -56.34 18.96
CA ALA A 403 -39.61 -56.60 19.58
C ALA A 403 -40.06 -58.07 19.38
N ARG A 404 -39.92 -58.61 18.18
CA ARG A 404 -40.23 -60.02 17.87
C ARG A 404 -39.32 -60.98 18.64
N GLU A 405 -38.04 -60.66 18.78
CA GLU A 405 -37.09 -61.47 19.56
C GLU A 405 -37.44 -61.47 21.05
N ARG A 406 -37.74 -60.31 21.64
CA ARG A 406 -38.20 -60.21 23.04
C ARG A 406 -39.50 -60.96 23.28
N GLU A 407 -40.44 -60.97 22.34
CA GLU A 407 -41.66 -61.76 22.45
C GLU A 407 -41.37 -63.27 22.44
N ARG A 408 -40.48 -63.73 21.56
CA ARG A 408 -40.04 -65.13 21.52
C ARG A 408 -39.33 -65.54 22.81
N GLU A 409 -38.46 -64.69 23.36
CA GLU A 409 -37.80 -64.93 24.65
C GLU A 409 -38.82 -65.02 25.79
N LYS A 410 -39.77 -64.08 25.88
CA LYS A 410 -40.85 -64.14 26.88
C LYS A 410 -41.70 -65.40 26.75
N GLN A 411 -41.95 -65.88 25.54
CA GLN A 411 -42.65 -67.16 25.32
C GLN A 411 -41.83 -68.35 25.81
N ARG A 412 -40.51 -68.37 25.55
CA ARG A 412 -39.60 -69.40 26.08
C ARG A 412 -39.57 -69.40 27.60
N GLU A 413 -39.41 -68.23 28.23
CA GLU A 413 -39.43 -68.10 29.69
C GLU A 413 -40.75 -68.60 30.29
N ARG A 414 -41.90 -68.31 29.66
CA ARG A 414 -43.21 -68.82 30.12
C ARG A 414 -43.25 -70.35 30.10
N GLN A 415 -42.78 -70.96 29.00
CA GLN A 415 -42.71 -72.42 28.88
C GLN A 415 -41.76 -73.04 29.91
N GLU A 416 -40.63 -72.39 30.20
CA GLU A 416 -39.69 -72.83 31.23
C GLU A 416 -40.29 -72.75 32.63
N ARG A 417 -40.96 -71.63 32.97
CA ARG A 417 -41.66 -71.47 34.26
C ARG A 417 -42.77 -72.51 34.46
N GLU A 418 -43.49 -72.86 33.40
CA GLU A 418 -44.51 -73.92 33.46
C GLU A 418 -43.90 -75.30 33.72
N ARG A 419 -42.78 -75.63 33.06
CA ARG A 419 -42.02 -76.88 33.31
C ARG A 419 -41.42 -76.93 34.71
N GLU A 420 -40.99 -75.80 35.25
CA GLU A 420 -40.46 -75.75 36.61
C GLU A 420 -41.58 -75.96 37.65
N ARG A 421 -42.78 -75.42 37.41
CA ARG A 421 -43.95 -75.63 38.28
C ARG A 421 -44.36 -77.10 38.35
N THR A 422 -44.39 -77.80 37.21
CA THR A 422 -44.73 -79.23 37.19
C THR A 422 -43.71 -80.05 37.97
N ARG A 423 -42.40 -79.79 37.79
CA ARG A 423 -41.33 -80.43 38.57
C ARG A 423 -41.47 -80.23 40.08
N ARG A 424 -41.78 -79.00 40.53
CA ARG A 424 -41.96 -78.71 41.97
C ARG A 424 -43.18 -79.41 42.58
N VAL A 425 -44.24 -79.64 41.79
CA VAL A 425 -45.41 -80.42 42.24
C VAL A 425 -45.02 -81.89 42.41
N ASP A 426 -44.34 -82.47 41.41
CA ASP A 426 -43.87 -83.87 41.45
C ASP A 426 -42.91 -84.14 42.62
N GLU A 427 -42.01 -83.20 42.92
CA GLU A 427 -41.09 -83.30 44.06
C GLU A 427 -41.83 -83.21 45.41
N LYS A 428 -42.85 -82.36 45.53
CA LYS A 428 -43.65 -82.21 46.75
C LYS A 428 -44.44 -83.49 47.07
N GLU A 429 -44.97 -84.17 46.05
CA GLU A 429 -45.66 -85.45 46.21
C GLU A 429 -44.71 -86.57 46.66
N LYS A 430 -43.48 -86.62 46.13
CA LYS A 430 -42.46 -87.59 46.58
C LYS A 430 -42.09 -87.39 48.05
N ILE A 431 -41.97 -86.14 48.50
CA ILE A 431 -41.66 -85.82 49.90
C ILE A 431 -42.80 -86.23 50.85
N GLN A 432 -44.06 -86.12 50.43
CA GLN A 432 -45.20 -86.55 51.24
C GLN A 432 -45.23 -88.08 51.43
N LYS A 433 -44.97 -88.85 50.37
CA LYS A 433 -44.88 -90.31 50.43
C LYS A 433 -43.77 -90.78 51.40
N TYR A 434 -42.60 -90.18 51.30
CA TYR A 434 -41.46 -90.48 52.18
C TYR A 434 -41.74 -90.20 53.67
N LYS A 435 -42.49 -89.13 53.99
CA LYS A 435 -42.83 -88.79 55.38
C LYS A 435 -43.80 -89.80 56.01
N ALA A 436 -44.74 -90.35 55.23
CA ALA A 436 -45.70 -91.35 55.71
C ALA A 436 -45.00 -92.69 56.03
N GLU A 437 -44.07 -93.13 55.20
CA GLU A 437 -43.26 -94.34 55.43
C GLU A 437 -42.42 -94.22 56.71
N LYS A 438 -41.86 -93.03 56.98
CA LYS A 438 -41.07 -92.79 58.20
C LYS A 438 -41.92 -92.83 59.48
N GLN A 439 -43.19 -92.42 59.42
CA GLN A 439 -44.11 -92.50 60.56
C GLN A 439 -44.47 -93.96 60.91
N GLN A 440 -44.72 -94.80 59.90
CA GLN A 440 -45.03 -96.22 60.12
C GLN A 440 -43.85 -96.98 60.75
N ALA A 441 -42.62 -96.71 60.31
CA ALA A 441 -41.42 -97.31 60.89
C ALA A 441 -41.19 -96.93 62.37
N TRP A 442 -41.62 -95.73 62.78
CA TRP A 442 -41.51 -95.26 64.17
C TRP A 442 -42.50 -95.97 65.10
N GLU A 443 -43.73 -96.21 64.63
CA GLU A 443 -44.76 -96.95 65.37
C GLU A 443 -44.38 -98.43 65.57
N GLU A 444 -43.70 -99.04 64.60
CA GLU A 444 -43.19 -100.40 64.73
C GLU A 444 -42.05 -100.50 65.77
N LEU A 445 -41.16 -99.51 65.81
CA LEU A 445 -40.05 -99.48 66.77
C LEU A 445 -40.58 -99.36 68.22
N GLN A 446 -41.56 -98.48 68.44
CA GLN A 446 -42.25 -98.32 69.73
C GLN A 446 -42.83 -99.64 70.26
N LYS A 447 -43.41 -100.48 69.39
CA LYS A 447 -43.96 -101.79 69.78
C LYS A 447 -42.87 -102.79 70.17
N ARG A 448 -41.71 -102.76 69.51
CA ARG A 448 -40.55 -103.62 69.83
C ARG A 448 -39.93 -103.24 71.19
N ASP A 449 -39.84 -101.95 71.49
CA ASP A 449 -39.26 -101.46 72.75
C ASP A 449 -40.12 -101.82 73.97
N LEU A 450 -41.46 -101.75 73.84
CA LEU A 450 -42.40 -102.18 74.88
C LEU A 450 -42.25 -103.67 75.22
N GLN A 451 -42.09 -104.52 74.19
CA GLN A 451 -41.90 -105.97 74.38
C GLN A 451 -40.56 -106.29 75.07
N ARG A 452 -39.50 -105.53 74.80
CA ARG A 452 -38.19 -105.72 75.44
C ARG A 452 -38.21 -105.33 76.92
N LEU A 453 -38.99 -104.32 77.28
CA LEU A 453 -39.12 -103.84 78.67
C LEU A 453 -39.82 -104.87 79.59
N GLU A 454 -40.80 -105.61 79.06
CA GLU A 454 -41.46 -106.70 79.80
C GLU A 454 -40.54 -107.90 80.06
N GLN A 455 -39.65 -108.22 79.11
CA GLN A 455 -38.66 -109.29 79.29
C GLN A 455 -37.66 -108.96 80.41
N LEU A 456 -37.20 -107.71 80.49
CA LEU A 456 -36.26 -107.26 81.52
C LEU A 456 -36.88 -107.31 82.93
N ARG A 457 -38.18 -106.99 83.07
CA ARG A 457 -38.89 -107.09 84.35
C ARG A 457 -38.94 -108.52 84.91
N LYS A 458 -39.07 -109.53 84.04
CA LYS A 458 -39.06 -110.95 84.46
C LYS A 458 -37.70 -111.38 85.00
N ILE A 459 -36.60 -110.89 84.40
CA ILE A 459 -35.23 -111.20 84.85
C ILE A 459 -34.95 -110.56 86.22
N MET A 460 -35.39 -109.32 86.43
CA MET A 460 -35.20 -108.64 87.72
C MET A 460 -35.91 -109.34 88.88
N ALA A 461 -37.11 -109.90 88.65
CA ALA A 461 -37.85 -110.64 89.66
C ALA A 461 -37.10 -111.91 90.12
N GLN A 462 -36.47 -112.63 89.19
CA GLN A 462 -35.70 -113.84 89.49
C GLN A 462 -34.41 -113.56 90.27
N GLN A 463 -33.81 -112.39 90.07
CA GLN A 463 -32.60 -111.97 90.80
C GLN A 463 -32.94 -111.64 92.27
N ALA A 464 -34.10 -111.05 92.53
CA ALA A 464 -34.53 -110.63 93.86
C ALA A 464 -34.76 -111.81 94.83
N GLU A 465 -35.14 -112.99 94.32
CA GLU A 465 -35.31 -114.20 95.12
C GLU A 465 -33.96 -114.78 95.59
N LYS A 466 -32.94 -114.77 94.72
CA LYS A 466 -31.59 -115.26 95.04
C LYS A 466 -30.85 -114.37 96.04
N ASP A 467 -31.10 -113.06 96.03
CA ASP A 467 -30.49 -112.14 97.00
C ASP A 467 -31.11 -112.26 98.41
N LYS A 468 -32.38 -112.69 98.55
CA LYS A 468 -32.99 -112.96 99.87
C LYS A 468 -32.26 -114.08 100.63
N GLU A 469 -31.90 -115.16 99.94
CA GLU A 469 -31.19 -116.31 100.54
C GLU A 469 -29.78 -115.91 101.00
N ARG A 470 -29.10 -115.04 100.24
CA ARG A 470 -27.75 -114.55 100.54
C ARG A 470 -27.68 -113.66 101.78
N VAL A 471 -28.75 -112.94 102.09
CA VAL A 471 -28.83 -112.05 103.27
C VAL A 471 -28.98 -112.86 104.57
N VAL A 472 -29.78 -113.94 104.57
CA VAL A 472 -29.96 -114.82 105.73
C VAL A 472 -28.65 -115.50 106.14
N TYR A 473 -27.84 -115.94 105.16
CA TYR A 473 -26.52 -116.54 105.41
C TYR A 473 -25.52 -115.57 106.08
N ARG A 474 -25.57 -114.28 105.71
CA ARG A 474 -24.68 -113.27 106.30
C ARG A 474 -25.08 -112.87 107.72
N GLN A 475 -26.36 -112.98 108.06
CA GLN A 475 -26.88 -112.74 109.41
C GLN A 475 -26.32 -113.76 110.42
N GLN A 476 -26.29 -115.04 110.03
CA GLN A 476 -25.73 -116.12 110.87
C GLN A 476 -24.21 -116.00 111.09
N LEU A 477 -23.47 -115.43 110.13
CA LEU A 477 -22.03 -115.22 110.24
C LEU A 477 -21.66 -114.07 111.21
N LEU A 478 -22.54 -113.07 111.35
CA LEU A 478 -22.36 -111.94 112.26
C LEU A 478 -22.59 -112.35 113.73
N GLU A 479 -23.53 -113.25 114.00
CA GLU A 479 -23.80 -113.75 115.35
C GLU A 479 -22.61 -114.54 115.93
N LYS A 480 -21.89 -115.33 115.11
CA LYS A 480 -20.66 -116.02 115.55
C LYS A 480 -19.55 -115.07 115.97
N ARG A 481 -19.33 -113.98 115.23
CA ARG A 481 -18.30 -112.97 115.56
C ARG A 481 -18.60 -112.18 116.84
N LEU A 482 -19.88 -112.04 117.19
CA LEU A 482 -20.30 -111.36 118.43
C LEU A 482 -20.03 -112.21 119.68
N LEU A 483 -20.08 -113.54 119.57
CA LEU A 483 -19.76 -114.45 120.67
C LEU A 483 -18.24 -114.49 120.93
N GLU A 484 -17.43 -114.60 119.88
CA GLU A 484 -15.95 -114.59 119.97
C GLU A 484 -15.42 -113.29 120.61
N LYS A 485 -16.07 -112.14 120.35
CA LYS A 485 -15.72 -110.85 120.98
C LYS A 485 -16.05 -110.75 122.47
N LYS A 486 -17.03 -111.51 122.97
CA LYS A 486 -17.38 -111.53 124.40
C LYS A 486 -16.40 -112.37 125.21
N GLU A 487 -15.89 -113.45 124.62
CA GLU A 487 -14.89 -114.31 125.26
C GLU A 487 -13.51 -113.61 125.39
N SER A 488 -13.12 -112.81 124.38
CA SER A 488 -11.89 -112.01 124.47
C SER A 488 -11.95 -110.90 125.52
N ALA A 489 -13.12 -110.27 125.71
CA ALA A 489 -13.29 -109.23 126.72
C ALA A 489 -13.23 -109.77 128.16
N TRP A 490 -13.68 -111.01 128.39
CA TRP A 490 -13.62 -111.66 129.70
C TRP A 490 -12.17 -112.00 130.13
N LEU A 491 -11.30 -112.32 129.17
CA LEU A 491 -9.88 -112.58 129.41
C LEU A 491 -9.08 -111.30 129.76
N GLU A 492 -9.39 -110.17 129.09
CA GLU A 492 -8.76 -108.88 129.38
C GLU A 492 -9.11 -108.37 130.80
N GLU A 493 -10.34 -108.63 131.27
CA GLU A 493 -10.82 -108.22 132.60
C GLU A 493 -10.08 -108.94 133.75
N GLN A 494 -9.68 -110.20 133.55
CA GLN A 494 -8.85 -110.95 134.52
C GLN A 494 -7.41 -110.43 134.61
N GLU A 495 -6.82 -109.99 133.48
CA GLU A 495 -5.47 -109.40 133.47
C GLU A 495 -5.42 -108.02 134.14
N GLU A 496 -6.51 -107.25 134.09
CA GLU A 496 -6.61 -105.94 134.74
C GLU A 496 -6.75 -106.04 136.26
N GLU A 497 -7.45 -107.05 136.79
CA GLU A 497 -7.54 -107.30 138.23
C GLU A 497 -6.18 -107.65 138.86
N GLU A 498 -5.32 -108.40 138.16
CA GLU A 498 -3.96 -108.70 138.63
C GLU A 498 -3.04 -107.47 138.60
N ARG A 499 -3.20 -106.58 137.61
CA ARG A 499 -2.48 -105.30 137.56
C ARG A 499 -2.91 -104.36 138.68
N GLN A 500 -4.20 -104.32 139.03
CA GLN A 500 -4.72 -103.48 140.11
C GLN A 500 -4.16 -103.89 141.48
N ARG A 501 -4.06 -105.20 141.77
CA ARG A 501 -3.43 -105.69 143.02
C ARG A 501 -1.95 -105.32 143.14
N ARG A 502 -1.21 -105.24 142.02
CA ARG A 502 0.18 -104.77 142.00
C ARG A 502 0.30 -103.25 142.19
N LEU A 503 -0.67 -102.48 141.69
CA LEU A 503 -0.70 -101.02 141.82
C LEU A 503 -1.16 -100.53 143.21
N GLU A 504 -2.05 -101.26 143.89
CA GLU A 504 -2.49 -100.91 145.25
C GLU A 504 -1.39 -101.10 146.31
N ALA A 505 -0.50 -102.10 146.13
CA ALA A 505 0.68 -102.28 146.98
C ALA A 505 1.68 -101.11 146.85
N LEU A 506 1.78 -100.51 145.65
CA LEU A 506 2.63 -99.34 145.38
C LEU A 506 1.99 -98.02 145.86
N ARG A 507 0.65 -97.94 145.91
CA ARG A 507 -0.10 -96.75 146.33
C ARG A 507 -0.16 -96.53 147.85
N GLN A 508 0.22 -97.51 148.67
CA GLN A 508 0.37 -97.33 150.13
C GLN A 508 1.72 -96.73 150.56
N GLN A 509 2.75 -96.68 149.69
CA GLN A 509 4.11 -96.25 150.07
C GLN A 509 4.44 -94.78 149.76
N VAL A 510 3.70 -94.09 148.88
CA VAL A 510 4.02 -92.70 148.51
C VAL A 510 2.73 -91.94 148.18
N ALA A 511 2.20 -91.17 149.13
CA ALA A 511 1.09 -90.26 148.89
C ALA A 511 1.53 -88.81 149.14
N VAL A 512 1.60 -88.01 148.08
CA VAL A 512 1.68 -86.54 148.14
C VAL A 512 0.68 -85.97 147.13
N ILE A 513 -0.08 -84.97 147.58
CA ILE A 513 -1.20 -84.33 146.90
C ILE A 513 -0.74 -82.98 146.33
N ALA A 514 -1.19 -82.63 145.12
CA ALA A 514 -1.19 -81.26 144.62
C ALA A 514 -2.31 -81.04 143.57
N GLU A 515 -3.04 -79.94 143.72
CA GLU A 515 -4.01 -79.32 142.79
C GLU A 515 -3.37 -78.01 142.23
N PHE A 516 -3.91 -77.22 141.30
CA PHE A 516 -4.56 -77.34 139.98
C PHE A 516 -4.60 -75.87 139.47
N ASP A 517 -4.31 -75.55 138.20
CA ASP A 517 -4.46 -74.16 137.70
C ASP A 517 -5.00 -74.07 136.24
N PRO A 518 -6.04 -73.25 135.97
CA PRO A 518 -6.94 -73.33 134.81
C PRO A 518 -6.61 -72.37 133.66
N VAL A 519 -5.41 -71.78 133.55
CA VAL A 519 -5.07 -70.80 132.47
C VAL A 519 -4.64 -71.46 131.14
N ARG A 520 -4.57 -72.80 131.07
CA ARG A 520 -4.46 -73.52 129.77
C ARG A 520 -5.78 -73.53 128.98
N MET A 521 -6.83 -73.00 129.60
CA MET A 521 -8.09 -72.54 129.03
C MET A 521 -7.85 -71.22 128.27
N MET A 522 -8.38 -71.06 127.04
CA MET A 522 -8.58 -69.78 126.31
C MET A 522 -7.59 -69.33 125.19
N GLY A 523 -6.99 -70.22 124.39
CA GLY A 523 -6.22 -69.82 123.19
C GLY A 523 -6.70 -70.45 121.86
N ASP A 524 -6.92 -69.65 120.82
CA ASP A 524 -7.32 -70.10 119.47
C ASP A 524 -6.18 -70.82 118.70
N THR A 525 -6.53 -71.86 117.91
CA THR A 525 -5.56 -72.69 117.15
C THR A 525 -5.72 -72.61 115.63
N LYS A 526 -4.62 -72.91 114.91
CA LYS A 526 -4.38 -72.65 113.47
C LYS A 526 -5.37 -73.28 112.47
N ALA A 527 -6.27 -74.17 112.86
CA ALA A 527 -7.21 -74.83 111.94
C ALA A 527 -8.53 -74.06 111.72
N SER A 528 -8.94 -73.16 112.64
CA SER A 528 -10.17 -72.38 112.49
C SER A 528 -10.08 -71.28 111.41
N LYS A 529 -8.86 -70.89 111.02
CA LYS A 529 -8.60 -69.87 109.98
C LYS A 529 -8.75 -70.37 108.53
N ALA A 530 -8.88 -71.68 108.29
CA ALA A 530 -8.97 -72.25 106.94
C ALA A 530 -10.39 -72.31 106.35
N ARG A 531 -11.44 -72.01 107.13
CA ARG A 531 -12.86 -72.06 106.67
C ARG A 531 -13.41 -70.74 106.11
N LEU A 532 -12.64 -69.65 106.10
CA LEU A 532 -13.15 -68.28 105.87
C LEU A 532 -12.67 -67.57 104.58
N GLY A 533 -11.90 -68.21 103.69
CA GLY A 533 -11.63 -67.76 102.31
C GLY A 533 -11.30 -66.27 102.07
N ILE A 534 -10.01 -65.90 102.10
CA ILE A 534 -9.48 -64.60 101.61
C ILE A 534 -8.06 -64.82 101.01
N GLY A 535 -7.88 -64.57 99.69
CA GLY A 535 -6.62 -64.39 98.92
C GLY A 535 -5.75 -65.66 98.69
N VAL A 536 -5.31 -66.07 97.50
CA VAL A 536 -4.99 -65.41 96.22
C VAL A 536 -5.06 -66.46 95.07
N GLU A 537 -5.79 -66.11 94.01
CA GLU A 537 -5.56 -66.28 92.56
C GLU A 537 -4.86 -67.54 92.00
N GLU A 538 -5.62 -68.42 91.33
CA GLU A 538 -5.54 -68.64 89.87
C GLU A 538 -6.79 -69.40 89.38
N GLU A 539 -7.24 -69.00 88.20
CA GLU A 539 -8.52 -69.35 87.58
C GLU A 539 -8.47 -70.66 86.77
N PHE A 540 -9.67 -71.26 86.62
CA PHE A 540 -10.16 -71.94 85.41
C PHE A 540 -10.01 -73.47 85.20
N LEU A 541 -11.20 -74.10 85.32
CA LEU A 541 -11.83 -75.12 84.45
C LEU A 541 -11.08 -76.44 84.14
N LEU A 542 -11.48 -77.46 84.90
CA LEU A 542 -11.45 -78.86 84.52
C LEU A 542 -12.28 -79.10 83.24
N GLN A 543 -11.60 -79.48 82.14
CA GLN A 543 -11.85 -80.73 81.38
C GLN A 543 -11.12 -80.70 80.02
N ARG A 544 -9.84 -81.09 80.01
CA ARG A 544 -9.22 -81.77 78.86
C ARG A 544 -9.24 -83.28 79.14
N PRO A 545 -9.64 -84.14 78.18
CA PRO A 545 -9.38 -85.57 78.29
C PRO A 545 -7.88 -85.83 78.29
N LEU A 546 -7.46 -86.69 79.22
CA LEU A 546 -6.06 -86.99 79.57
C LEU A 546 -5.36 -87.95 78.60
N PHE A 547 -6.01 -88.48 77.54
CA PHE A 547 -5.41 -89.38 76.54
C PHE A 547 -6.11 -89.30 75.16
N GLU A 548 -5.36 -89.66 74.11
CA GLU A 548 -5.61 -89.39 72.68
C GLU A 548 -6.70 -90.26 72.04
N LEU A 549 -7.61 -89.64 71.28
CA LEU A 549 -8.59 -90.32 70.43
C LEU A 549 -8.09 -90.35 68.98
N HIS A 550 -7.97 -91.55 68.41
CA HIS A 550 -7.50 -91.78 67.05
C HIS A 550 -8.54 -91.33 66.01
N THR A 551 -8.19 -90.30 65.24
CA THR A 551 -8.85 -89.93 63.98
C THR A 551 -7.91 -90.19 62.80
N TYR A 552 -8.46 -90.62 61.67
CA TYR A 552 -7.71 -90.83 60.43
C TYR A 552 -7.17 -89.50 59.86
N SER A 553 -5.91 -89.49 59.43
CA SER A 553 -5.21 -88.32 58.88
C SER A 553 -5.17 -88.33 57.34
N GLU A 554 -5.01 -87.14 56.75
CA GLU A 554 -4.97 -86.83 55.30
C GLU A 554 -3.94 -87.61 54.45
N GLN A 555 -3.19 -88.56 55.03
CA GLN A 555 -2.22 -89.41 54.34
C GLN A 555 -2.58 -90.91 54.33
N GLN A 556 -3.74 -91.31 54.89
CA GLN A 556 -4.15 -92.73 55.00
C GLN A 556 -5.26 -93.20 54.05
N VAL A 557 -5.66 -92.40 53.05
CA VAL A 557 -6.54 -92.89 51.96
C VAL A 557 -5.87 -92.80 50.57
N ASN A 558 -4.69 -92.19 50.44
CA ASN A 558 -3.97 -92.07 49.16
C ASN A 558 -3.02 -93.24 48.83
N THR A 559 -3.26 -94.44 49.36
CA THR A 559 -2.49 -95.65 49.00
C THR A 559 -3.36 -96.88 48.85
N PHE A 560 -4.47 -96.77 48.12
CA PHE A 560 -5.00 -97.91 47.38
C PHE A 560 -5.43 -97.46 45.97
N ILE A 561 -4.58 -97.83 45.00
CA ILE A 561 -4.87 -97.98 43.57
C ILE A 561 -4.56 -96.73 42.71
N TYR A 562 -3.25 -96.48 42.52
CA TYR A 562 -2.69 -96.27 41.19
C TYR A 562 -1.48 -97.19 41.04
N SER A 563 -1.67 -98.40 40.52
CA SER A 563 -0.60 -99.10 39.80
C SER A 563 -1.12 -100.26 38.95
N GLN A 564 -0.84 -100.16 37.65
CA GLN A 564 -0.74 -101.21 36.64
C GLN A 564 -2.11 -101.74 36.12
N GLY A 565 -2.48 -101.64 34.85
CA GLY A 565 -1.62 -101.59 33.66
C GLY A 565 -1.22 -103.00 33.24
N LYS A 566 -2.20 -103.80 32.80
CA LYS A 566 -2.13 -104.72 31.65
C LYS A 566 -3.53 -105.20 31.29
#